data_AF-A0A967HK95-F1
#
_entry.id   AF-A0A967HK95-F1
#
_cell.length_a   1.000
_cell.length_b   1.000
_cell.length_c   1.000
_cell.angle_alpha   90.00
_cell.angle_beta   90.00
_cell.angle_gamma   90.00
#
_symmetry.space_group_name_H-M   'P 1'
#
loop_
_entity.id
_entity.type
_entity.pdbx_description
1 polymer ?
#
loop_
_entity_poly.entity_id
_entity_poly.type
_entity_poly.pdbx_seq_one_letter_code
_entity_poly.pdbx_strand_id
1 'polypeptide(L)'
;MLQEVESLTALDAIRRYRPMWLRTTRGQDSFTSQGRRGLRVYMDDVQYGGLESLQNLGVTNIEEMRFLDKREATTRFGTDHAEGAILVTTRRGPS
;
A
#
# COMPACT_ATOMS: atom_id res chain seq x y z
N MET A 1 -11.47 -9.21 26.83
CA MET A 1 -11.59 -7.77 26.49
C MET A 1 -10.36 -7.44 25.66
N LEU A 2 -10.44 -7.61 24.33
CA LEU A 2 -9.34 -7.21 23.44
C LEU A 2 -9.47 -5.71 23.28
N GLN A 3 -8.51 -4.98 23.84
CA GLN A 3 -8.40 -3.56 23.60
C GLN A 3 -7.88 -3.45 22.17
N GLU A 4 -8.79 -3.29 21.23
CA GLU A 4 -8.49 -2.89 19.86
C GLU A 4 -7.81 -1.53 19.99
N VAL A 5 -6.50 -1.55 20.11
CA VAL A 5 -5.71 -0.33 20.06
C VAL A 5 -6.02 0.24 18.70
N GLU A 6 -6.73 1.38 18.65
CA GLU A 6 -6.97 2.20 17.47
C GLU A 6 -5.62 2.73 16.95
N SER A 7 -4.74 1.82 16.55
CA SER A 7 -3.47 2.12 15.91
C SER A 7 -3.84 2.51 14.50
N LEU A 8 -3.69 3.80 14.20
CA LEU A 8 -3.86 4.29 12.85
C LEU A 8 -3.00 3.41 11.92
N THR A 9 -3.65 2.75 10.97
CA THR A 9 -2.96 1.90 9.98
C THR A 9 -2.65 2.72 8.75
N ALA A 10 -1.70 2.24 7.93
CA ALA A 10 -1.38 2.86 6.66
C ALA A 10 -2.62 2.98 5.77
N LEU A 11 -3.48 1.95 5.78
CA LEU A 11 -4.75 1.97 5.05
C LEU A 11 -5.67 3.08 5.57
N ASP A 12 -5.79 3.25 6.88
CA ASP A 12 -6.62 4.30 7.48
C ASP A 12 -6.12 5.70 7.13
N ALA A 13 -4.80 5.93 7.22
CA ALA A 13 -4.18 7.18 6.81
C ALA A 13 -4.46 7.51 5.34
N ILE A 14 -4.39 6.52 4.44
CA ILE A 14 -4.73 6.73 3.02
C ILE A 14 -6.20 7.08 2.87
N ARG A 15 -7.12 6.36 3.54
CA ARG A 15 -8.55 6.66 3.51
C ARG A 15 -8.85 8.09 3.95
N ARG A 16 -8.14 8.57 4.98
CA ARG A 16 -8.37 9.88 5.59
C ARG A 16 -7.74 11.04 4.83
N TYR A 17 -6.48 10.89 4.39
CA TYR A 17 -5.71 11.98 3.79
C TYR A 17 -5.60 11.90 2.27
N ARG A 18 -5.68 10.70 1.70
CA ARG A 18 -5.46 10.44 0.27
C ARG A 18 -6.50 9.47 -0.31
N PRO A 19 -7.82 9.74 -0.18
CA PRO A 19 -8.87 8.84 -0.66
C PRO A 19 -8.82 8.61 -2.18
N MET A 20 -8.20 9.53 -2.93
CA MET A 20 -7.98 9.40 -4.38
C MET A 20 -7.12 8.18 -4.75
N TRP A 21 -6.19 7.76 -3.88
CA TRP A 21 -5.32 6.60 -4.14
C TRP A 21 -6.08 5.28 -4.13
N LEU A 22 -7.18 5.21 -3.38
CA LEU A 22 -8.08 4.06 -3.36
C LEU A 22 -9.10 4.11 -4.51
N ARG A 23 -9.34 5.31 -5.04
CA ARG A 23 -10.35 5.54 -6.09
C ARG A 23 -9.88 5.06 -7.46
N THR A 24 -8.56 5.06 -7.70
CA THR A 24 -7.96 4.43 -8.88
C THR A 24 -8.28 2.93 -8.96
N THR A 25 -8.56 2.30 -7.81
CA THR A 25 -8.82 0.86 -7.66
C THR A 25 -10.30 0.50 -7.71
N ARG A 26 -11.22 1.47 -7.87
CA ARG A 26 -12.69 1.25 -7.76
C ARG A 26 -13.27 0.34 -8.88
N GLY A 27 -12.45 -0.25 -9.74
CA GLY A 27 -12.84 -1.31 -10.68
C GLY A 27 -12.39 -2.73 -10.30
N GLN A 28 -11.55 -2.90 -9.26
CA GLN A 28 -10.87 -4.15 -8.96
C GLN A 28 -10.67 -4.35 -7.44
N ASP A 29 -11.76 -4.28 -6.68
CA ASP A 29 -11.88 -5.03 -5.41
C ASP A 29 -11.97 -6.53 -5.74
N SER A 30 -10.98 -7.05 -6.44
CA SER A 30 -10.83 -8.48 -6.68
C SER A 30 -10.15 -9.05 -5.45
N PHE A 31 -10.96 -9.23 -4.41
CA PHE A 31 -10.79 -10.28 -3.42
C PHE A 31 -10.59 -11.62 -4.14
N THR A 32 -9.40 -11.89 -4.65
CA THR A 32 -9.02 -13.25 -4.98
C THR A 32 -7.63 -13.48 -4.43
N SER A 33 -7.57 -14.46 -3.54
CA SER A 33 -6.37 -15.14 -3.08
C SER A 33 -5.62 -15.84 -4.23
N GLN A 34 -5.85 -15.44 -5.49
CA GLN A 34 -5.44 -16.15 -6.70
C GLN A 34 -5.16 -15.17 -7.85
N GLY A 35 -4.10 -14.38 -7.69
CA GLY A 35 -3.26 -13.98 -8.81
C GLY A 35 -3.68 -12.78 -9.67
N ARG A 36 -2.81 -11.76 -9.61
CA ARG A 36 -2.30 -10.96 -10.75
C ARG A 36 -2.97 -9.65 -11.13
N ARG A 37 -4.06 -9.19 -10.50
CA ARG A 37 -4.65 -7.89 -10.86
C ARG A 37 -5.15 -7.12 -9.65
N GLY A 38 -4.38 -6.12 -9.24
CA GLY A 38 -4.67 -5.26 -8.10
C GLY A 38 -3.47 -4.39 -7.73
N LEU A 39 -3.72 -3.39 -6.90
CA LEU A 39 -2.69 -2.48 -6.41
C LEU A 39 -1.66 -3.25 -5.55
N ARG A 40 -0.39 -3.15 -5.91
CA ARG A 40 0.71 -3.76 -5.14
C ARG A 40 1.26 -2.80 -4.11
N VAL A 41 1.64 -3.35 -2.98
CA VAL A 41 2.29 -2.64 -1.89
C VAL A 41 3.74 -3.08 -1.82
N TYR A 42 4.64 -2.10 -1.89
CA TYR A 42 6.07 -2.25 -1.73
C TYR A 42 6.48 -1.58 -0.42
N MET A 43 7.30 -2.25 0.36
CA MET A 43 7.89 -1.72 1.58
C MET A 43 9.41 -1.68 1.38
N ASP A 44 9.99 -0.48 1.42
CA ASP A 44 11.42 -0.26 1.18
C ASP A 44 11.91 -0.89 -0.14
N ASP A 45 11.13 -0.69 -1.21
CA ASP A 45 11.36 -1.23 -2.57
C ASP A 45 11.16 -2.76 -2.70
N VAL A 46 10.84 -3.45 -1.61
CA VAL A 46 10.56 -4.90 -1.59
C VAL A 46 9.05 -5.14 -1.68
N GLN A 47 8.62 -6.08 -2.53
CA GLN A 47 7.21 -6.45 -2.61
C GLN A 47 6.72 -6.99 -1.25
N TYR A 48 5.76 -6.29 -0.65
CA TYR A 48 5.21 -6.62 0.66
C TYR A 48 3.89 -7.38 0.54
N GLY A 49 3.04 -6.99 -0.42
CA GLY A 49 1.77 -7.66 -0.65
C GLY A 49 0.77 -6.83 -1.44
N GLY A 50 -0.51 -7.07 -1.18
CA GLY A 50 -1.62 -6.28 -1.73
C GLY A 50 -2.03 -5.13 -0.81
N LEU A 51 -3.07 -4.40 -1.20
CA LEU A 51 -3.64 -3.31 -0.41
C LEU A 51 -4.03 -3.76 1.02
N GLU A 52 -4.50 -4.99 1.17
CA GLU A 52 -4.87 -5.58 2.48
C GLU A 52 -3.72 -5.58 3.49
N SER A 53 -2.47 -5.70 3.01
CA SER A 53 -1.28 -5.75 3.85
C SER A 53 -1.02 -4.42 4.57
N LEU A 54 -1.55 -3.31 4.06
CA LEU A 54 -1.49 -1.99 4.71
C LEU A 54 -2.25 -1.93 6.04
N GLN A 55 -3.21 -2.85 6.27
CA GLN A 55 -3.91 -2.97 7.55
C GLN A 55 -2.97 -3.49 8.65
N ASN A 56 -1.93 -4.23 8.29
CA ASN A 56 -0.94 -4.74 9.23
C ASN A 56 0.19 -3.74 9.51
N LEU A 57 0.26 -2.61 8.78
CA LEU A 57 1.29 -1.60 8.93
C LEU A 57 0.75 -0.41 9.75
N GLY A 58 1.32 -0.18 10.93
CA GLY A 58 1.03 1.01 11.73
C GLY A 58 1.76 2.24 11.18
N VAL A 59 1.07 3.39 11.10
CA VAL A 59 1.65 4.62 10.51
C VAL A 59 2.87 5.11 11.28
N THR A 60 2.99 4.76 12.57
CA THR A 60 4.13 5.13 13.42
C THR A 60 5.46 4.59 12.91
N ASN A 61 5.46 3.48 12.18
CA ASN A 61 6.66 2.86 11.60
C ASN A 61 6.93 3.32 10.16
N ILE A 62 6.09 4.20 9.62
CA ILE A 62 6.15 4.65 8.23
C ILE A 62 6.74 6.06 8.19
N GLU A 63 7.76 6.24 7.36
CA GLU A 63 8.38 7.52 7.09
C GLU A 63 7.66 8.25 5.95
N GLU A 64 7.44 7.55 4.84
CA GLU A 64 6.78 8.08 3.65
C GLU A 64 5.85 7.03 3.04
N MET A 65 4.71 7.47 2.51
CA MET A 65 3.91 6.69 1.57
C MET A 65 3.79 7.45 0.27
N ARG A 66 3.95 6.74 -0.84
CA ARG A 66 3.86 7.30 -2.19
C ARG A 66 3.05 6.38 -3.09
N PHE A 67 2.05 6.94 -3.75
CA PHE A 67 1.38 6.27 -4.84
C PHE A 67 2.19 6.44 -6.13
N LEU A 68 2.48 5.32 -6.78
CA LEU A 68 3.07 5.24 -8.10
C LEU A 68 1.96 4.86 -9.08
N ASP A 69 1.75 5.69 -10.10
CA ASP A 69 0.83 5.32 -11.17
C ASP A 69 1.40 4.16 -12.01
N LYS A 70 0.59 3.64 -12.92
CA LYS A 70 0.96 2.53 -13.81
C LYS A 70 2.32 2.74 -14.50
N ARG A 71 2.61 3.94 -15.00
CA ARG A 71 3.85 4.22 -15.72
C ARG A 71 5.04 4.16 -14.78
N GLU A 72 4.96 4.85 -13.65
CA GLU A 72 6.02 4.89 -12.63
C GLU A 72 6.29 3.49 -12.05
N ALA A 73 5.23 2.76 -11.71
CA ALA A 73 5.35 1.40 -11.20
C ALA A 73 5.96 0.44 -12.24
N THR A 74 5.61 0.60 -13.52
CA THR A 74 6.22 -0.19 -14.61
C THR A 74 7.70 0.14 -14.80
N THR A 75 8.08 1.42 -14.72
CA THR A 75 9.47 1.86 -14.83
C THR A 75 10.33 1.32 -13.69
N ARG A 76 9.78 1.26 -12.47
CA ARG A 76 10.54 0.89 -11.27
C ARG A 76 10.55 -0.61 -10.98
N PHE A 77 9.40 -1.27 -11.10
CA PHE A 77 9.19 -2.67 -10.71
C PHE A 77 8.90 -3.61 -11.89
N GLY A 78 8.86 -3.09 -13.12
CA GLY A 78 8.61 -3.85 -14.34
C GLY A 78 7.14 -3.97 -14.72
N THR A 79 6.88 -4.58 -15.87
CA THR A 79 5.51 -4.83 -16.38
C THR A 79 4.70 -5.68 -15.40
N ASP A 80 3.37 -5.51 -15.38
CA ASP A 80 2.38 -6.13 -14.46
C ASP A 80 1.88 -5.26 -13.29
N HIS A 81 2.04 -3.93 -13.41
CA HIS A 81 1.52 -2.92 -12.47
C HIS A 81 0.38 -2.09 -13.08
N ALA A 82 -0.62 -2.77 -13.66
CA ALA A 82 -1.70 -2.10 -14.41
C ALA A 82 -2.49 -1.08 -13.57
N GLU A 83 -2.66 -1.33 -12.27
CA GLU A 83 -3.41 -0.50 -11.33
C GLU A 83 -2.51 0.49 -10.54
N GLY A 84 -1.19 0.48 -10.80
CA GLY A 84 -0.20 1.22 -10.01
C GLY A 84 0.32 0.45 -8.80
N ALA A 85 1.07 1.14 -7.94
CA ALA A 85 1.66 0.58 -6.73
C ALA A 85 1.70 1.62 -5.60
N ILE A 86 1.64 1.17 -4.35
CA ILE A 86 1.94 1.99 -3.18
C ILE A 86 3.32 1.61 -2.69
N LEU A 87 4.21 2.60 -2.67
CA LEU A 87 5.52 2.50 -2.04
C LEU A 87 5.40 3.04 -0.61
N VAL A 88 5.80 2.22 0.34
CA VAL A 88 5.92 2.55 1.76
C VAL A 88 7.39 2.55 2.10
N THR A 89 7.89 3.65 2.64
CA THR A 89 9.24 3.75 3.20
C THR A 89 9.11 3.64 4.71
N THR A 90 9.78 2.67 5.32
CA THR A 90 9.73 2.54 6.78
C THR A 90 10.73 3.50 7.42
N ARG A 91 10.38 4.01 8.60
CA ARG A 91 11.27 4.86 9.36
C ARG A 91 12.42 4.00 9.87
N ARG A 92 13.58 4.06 9.21
CA ARG A 92 14.78 3.43 9.76
C ARG A 92 15.13 4.12 11.07
N GLY A 93 15.04 3.38 12.17
CA GLY A 93 15.57 3.85 13.44
C GLY A 93 17.07 4.14 13.29
N PRO A 94 17.60 5.22 13.89
CA PRO A 94 19.05 5.41 13.92
C PRO A 94 19.65 4.18 14.61
N SER A 95 20.52 3.47 13.88
CA SER A 95 21.35 2.40 14.46
C SER A 95 22.40 2.98 15.39
#